data_AF-A0A2V8C2X8-F1
#
_entry.id   AF-A0A2V8C2X8-F1
#
_cell.length_a   1.000
_cell.length_b   1.000
_cell.length_c   1.000
_cell.angle_alpha   90.00
_cell.angle_beta   90.00
_cell.angle_gamma   90.00
#
_symmetry.space_group_name_H-M   'P 1'
#
loop_
_entity.id
_entity.type
_entity.pdbx_description
1 polymer ?
#
loop_
_entity_poly.entity_id
_entity_poly.type
_entity_poly.pdbx_seq_one_letter_code
_entity_poly.pdbx_strand_id
1 'polypeptide(L)'
;MTPETFPRSAQLPDWLPAWARQLADLFFSGTTAAFVLHGNTYDLFRLSSGDEDRYGVLADFLAEQLFGRWSLVLHYDLGRGLRAYPGRDEQRPKEQRLKEERLKEMVALANRKIGDLSAMTKDPATAFGALDRLVRNNIMAPDPDRISVAVIVDQASYVFPAAEPGRLSLQSSSELVRMLNWAQSPQVRRLNMAFVLIDEKLADVSDRLAGNPNVGTIEVPLPAEPERATFIAATTGSRSIAEFSDFGAAELAKLTAGISLIDVNVLIQSAREGEKRLDTSVFRALKKRLLEKQCRGLLEFIEPRWTLDTVVGHEAAKARLREDAALLKRGALDTLPMGYLLCGPVGTGKSFLAQCVSGEIGIPCVMLKNFRSKYVGETEGNLERVLSVLRAMGPVVVVVDEADAALGSREQEGDSGTSSRVFGMIAAQMGDTQYRGRIIWMLLTARPDLLPIDLKRQGRAEVHIPLFYPTDENEIRQMFVIMARKLGSKVAL
;
A
#
# COMPACT_ATOMS: atom_id res chain seq x y z
N MET A 1 -30.85 -15.65 28.80
CA MET A 1 -30.94 -15.65 27.33
C MET A 1 -29.72 -14.91 26.83
N THR A 2 -28.83 -15.62 26.13
CA THR A 2 -27.63 -15.06 25.52
C THR A 2 -28.00 -13.87 24.63
N PRO A 3 -27.23 -12.76 24.65
CA PRO A 3 -27.41 -11.73 23.63
C PRO A 3 -27.24 -12.45 22.30
N GLU A 4 -28.17 -12.21 21.38
CA GLU A 4 -28.18 -12.83 20.06
C GLU A 4 -26.76 -12.86 19.53
N THR A 5 -26.19 -14.07 19.54
CA THR A 5 -24.91 -14.36 18.95
C THR A 5 -25.04 -13.90 17.52
N PHE A 6 -24.32 -12.82 17.15
CA PHE A 6 -23.95 -12.61 15.76
C PHE A 6 -23.58 -14.00 15.23
N PRO A 7 -24.20 -14.49 14.15
CA PRO A 7 -23.76 -15.76 13.60
C PRO A 7 -22.26 -15.63 13.40
N ARG A 8 -21.50 -16.55 14.03
CA ARG A 8 -20.09 -16.77 13.69
C ARG A 8 -20.09 -16.91 12.17
N SER A 9 -19.52 -15.95 11.46
CA SER A 9 -19.72 -15.75 10.01
C SER A 9 -21.17 -15.48 9.59
N ALA A 10 -21.74 -14.32 9.92
CA ALA A 10 -22.68 -13.71 8.98
C ALA A 10 -21.92 -13.64 7.64
N GLN A 11 -22.44 -14.27 6.58
CA GLN A 11 -21.79 -14.32 5.27
C GLN A 11 -21.39 -12.90 4.86
N LEU A 12 -20.12 -12.55 5.09
CA LEU A 12 -19.57 -11.29 4.64
C LEU A 12 -19.74 -11.29 3.12
N PRO A 13 -20.15 -10.17 2.52
CA PRO A 13 -20.38 -10.16 1.09
C PRO A 13 -19.15 -10.62 0.30
N ASP A 14 -19.37 -11.39 -0.77
CA ASP A 14 -18.28 -11.95 -1.59
C ASP A 14 -17.42 -10.87 -2.28
N TRP A 15 -17.90 -9.62 -2.32
CA TRP A 15 -17.15 -8.48 -2.84
C TRP A 15 -16.28 -7.79 -1.78
N LEU A 16 -16.44 -8.12 -0.49
CA LEU A 16 -15.68 -7.47 0.59
C LEU A 16 -14.17 -7.75 0.41
N PRO A 17 -13.31 -6.73 0.43
CA PRO A 17 -11.87 -6.90 0.25
C PRO A 17 -11.26 -7.86 1.28
N ALA A 18 -10.19 -8.56 0.89
CA ALA A 18 -9.54 -9.57 1.73
C ALA A 18 -9.06 -9.01 3.09
N TRP A 19 -8.50 -7.80 3.10
CA TRP A 19 -8.05 -7.13 4.32
C TRP A 19 -9.22 -6.85 5.29
N ALA A 20 -10.41 -6.52 4.76
CA ALA A 20 -11.61 -6.24 5.56
C ALA A 20 -12.19 -7.54 6.13
N ARG A 21 -12.13 -8.65 5.37
CA ARG A 21 -12.46 -9.99 5.88
C ARG A 21 -11.52 -10.40 6.99
N GLN A 22 -10.22 -10.19 6.82
CA GLN A 22 -9.23 -10.47 7.85
C GLN A 22 -9.53 -9.71 9.16
N LEU A 23 -9.91 -8.44 9.07
CA LEU A 23 -10.35 -7.64 10.23
C LEU A 23 -11.56 -8.29 10.91
N ALA A 24 -12.59 -8.59 10.14
CA ALA A 24 -13.80 -9.22 10.64
C ALA A 24 -13.53 -10.59 11.27
N ASP A 25 -12.71 -11.43 10.64
CA ASP A 25 -12.34 -12.75 11.14
C ASP A 25 -11.58 -12.66 12.46
N LEU A 26 -10.58 -11.76 12.57
CA LEU A 26 -9.82 -11.51 13.80
C LEU A 26 -10.69 -10.96 14.94
N PHE A 27 -11.71 -10.18 14.60
CA PHE A 27 -12.67 -9.67 15.57
C PHE A 27 -13.61 -10.77 16.06
N PHE A 28 -14.28 -11.48 15.13
CA PHE A 28 -15.28 -12.49 15.46
C PHE A 28 -14.69 -13.78 16.05
N SER A 29 -13.41 -14.07 15.79
CA SER A 29 -12.68 -15.13 16.49
C SER A 29 -12.44 -14.80 17.98
N GLY A 30 -12.65 -13.53 18.38
CA GLY A 30 -12.33 -13.03 19.72
C GLY A 30 -10.83 -12.88 19.97
N THR A 31 -10.00 -12.88 18.91
CA THR A 31 -8.54 -12.77 19.01
C THR A 31 -8.15 -11.36 19.50
N THR A 32 -8.74 -10.32 18.90
CA THR A 32 -8.46 -8.93 19.24
C THR A 32 -9.71 -8.04 19.08
N ALA A 33 -9.73 -6.94 19.83
CA ALA A 33 -10.72 -5.88 19.73
C ALA A 33 -10.09 -4.55 19.24
N ALA A 34 -8.78 -4.50 19.03
CA ALA A 34 -8.05 -3.29 18.66
C ALA A 34 -7.25 -3.54 17.40
N PHE A 35 -7.34 -2.63 16.43
CA PHE A 35 -6.77 -2.78 15.10
C PHE A 35 -6.00 -1.53 14.70
N VAL A 36 -4.88 -1.70 14.00
CA VAL A 36 -4.17 -0.63 13.30
C VAL A 36 -4.27 -0.91 11.80
N LEU A 37 -4.97 -0.04 11.08
CA LEU A 37 -5.03 -0.05 9.62
C LEU A 37 -4.00 0.93 9.06
N HIS A 38 -3.18 0.47 8.12
CA HIS A 38 -2.14 1.27 7.49
C HIS A 38 -2.04 1.02 5.98
N GLY A 39 -1.27 1.85 5.25
CA GLY A 39 -1.13 1.72 3.80
C GLY A 39 -2.06 2.66 3.03
N ASN A 40 -2.91 2.11 2.16
CA ASN A 40 -3.81 2.85 1.27
C ASN A 40 -5.08 3.37 1.98
N THR A 41 -4.92 4.04 3.12
CA THR A 41 -6.05 4.40 4.02
C THR A 41 -6.83 5.65 3.59
N TYR A 42 -6.26 6.48 2.72
CA TYR A 42 -6.90 7.70 2.20
C TYR A 42 -7.58 7.53 0.84
N ASP A 43 -7.77 6.30 0.36
CA ASP A 43 -8.40 6.03 -0.94
C ASP A 43 -9.93 5.92 -0.86
N LEU A 44 -10.55 5.58 -1.99
CA LEU A 44 -11.97 5.25 -2.10
C LEU A 44 -12.21 3.74 -1.94
N PHE A 45 -13.32 3.40 -1.29
CA PHE A 45 -13.74 2.03 -1.00
C PHE A 45 -15.19 1.85 -1.40
N ARG A 46 -15.50 0.69 -2.00
CA ARG A 46 -16.86 0.33 -2.42
C ARG A 46 -17.76 0.16 -1.20
N LEU A 47 -18.93 0.81 -1.19
CA LEU A 47 -19.89 0.83 -0.08
C LEU A 47 -21.21 0.08 -0.39
N SER A 48 -21.38 -0.46 -1.59
CA SER A 48 -22.60 -1.17 -1.97
C SER A 48 -22.32 -2.28 -2.98
N SER A 49 -23.16 -3.31 -2.95
CA SER A 49 -23.34 -4.26 -4.05
C SER A 49 -24.78 -4.17 -4.57
N GLY A 50 -25.00 -3.34 -5.58
CA GLY A 50 -26.29 -3.15 -6.24
C GLY A 50 -26.12 -2.51 -7.62
N ASP A 51 -27.22 -2.07 -8.24
CA ASP A 51 -27.23 -1.51 -9.61
C ASP A 51 -26.37 -0.24 -9.78
N GLU A 52 -26.00 0.45 -8.70
CA GLU A 52 -25.00 1.51 -8.71
C GLU A 52 -23.98 1.30 -7.59
N ASP A 53 -22.72 1.18 -7.98
CA ASP A 53 -21.61 1.03 -7.05
C ASP A 53 -21.23 2.39 -6.45
N ARG A 54 -21.46 2.51 -5.15
CA ARG A 54 -21.10 3.70 -4.37
C ARG A 54 -19.70 3.55 -3.80
N TYR A 55 -18.98 4.67 -3.73
CA TYR A 55 -17.64 4.74 -3.18
C TYR A 55 -17.56 5.85 -2.13
N GLY A 56 -16.80 5.61 -1.07
CA GLY A 56 -16.53 6.61 -0.02
C GLY A 56 -15.19 6.35 0.66
N VAL A 57 -14.87 7.12 1.70
CA VAL A 57 -13.58 6.98 2.39
C VAL A 57 -13.58 5.76 3.31
N LEU A 58 -12.39 5.35 3.80
CA LEU A 58 -12.24 4.19 4.66
C LEU A 58 -13.16 4.23 5.90
N ALA A 59 -13.31 5.39 6.53
CA ALA A 59 -14.20 5.55 7.69
C ALA A 59 -15.68 5.26 7.34
N ASP A 60 -16.13 5.63 6.13
CA ASP A 60 -17.48 5.30 5.65
C ASP A 60 -17.62 3.80 5.42
N PHE A 61 -16.62 3.18 4.80
CA PHE A 61 -16.58 1.74 4.59
C PHE A 61 -16.69 0.97 5.91
N LEU A 62 -15.88 1.33 6.90
CA LEU A 62 -15.92 0.68 8.22
C LEU A 62 -17.27 0.88 8.91
N ALA A 63 -17.76 2.12 8.94
CA ALA A 63 -19.01 2.46 9.62
C ALA A 63 -20.24 1.78 9.00
N GLU A 64 -20.27 1.66 7.67
CA GLU A 64 -21.41 1.10 6.96
C GLU A 64 -21.33 -0.42 6.77
N GLN A 65 -20.16 -0.93 6.36
CA GLN A 65 -20.01 -2.34 5.96
C GLN A 65 -19.67 -3.26 7.14
N LEU A 66 -18.79 -2.82 8.04
CA LEU A 66 -18.37 -3.65 9.18
C LEU A 66 -19.19 -3.37 10.42
N PHE A 67 -19.50 -2.10 10.69
CA PHE A 67 -20.17 -1.66 11.91
C PHE A 67 -21.59 -1.14 11.70
N GLY A 68 -22.16 -1.31 10.50
CA GLY A 68 -23.48 -0.78 10.14
C GLY A 68 -24.66 -1.35 10.94
N ARG A 69 -24.47 -2.46 11.65
CA ARG A 69 -25.48 -3.04 12.56
C ARG A 69 -25.22 -2.75 14.04
N TRP A 70 -24.15 -2.04 14.36
CA TRP A 70 -23.76 -1.77 15.73
C TRP A 70 -24.55 -0.61 16.33
N SER A 71 -24.75 -0.63 17.64
CA SER A 71 -25.54 0.36 18.38
C SER A 71 -24.88 1.74 18.31
N LEU A 72 -23.55 1.79 18.38
CA LEU A 72 -22.78 3.02 18.34
C LEU A 72 -21.50 2.85 17.52
N VAL A 73 -21.24 3.84 16.67
CA VAL A 73 -20.00 4.00 15.90
C VAL A 73 -19.55 5.42 16.19
N LEU A 74 -18.39 5.55 16.81
CA LEU A 74 -17.77 6.81 17.15
C LEU A 74 -16.59 7.02 16.22
N HIS A 75 -16.44 8.24 15.73
CA HIS A 75 -15.30 8.65 14.92
C HIS A 75 -14.58 9.80 15.63
N TYR A 76 -13.26 9.68 15.74
CA TYR A 76 -12.39 10.70 16.31
C TYR A 76 -11.37 11.13 15.28
N ASP A 77 -11.26 12.45 15.09
CA ASP A 77 -10.12 13.09 14.44
C ASP A 77 -9.76 14.37 15.20
N LEU A 78 -8.49 14.76 15.20
CA LEU A 78 -8.03 15.96 15.92
C LEU A 78 -8.71 17.26 15.45
N GLY A 79 -9.14 17.31 14.19
CA GLY A 79 -9.77 18.49 13.61
C GLY A 79 -11.20 18.71 14.12
N ARG A 80 -11.92 17.65 14.46
CA ARG A 80 -13.36 17.68 14.77
C ARG A 80 -13.72 17.09 16.12
N GLY A 81 -12.82 16.37 16.79
CA GLY A 81 -13.10 15.65 18.03
C GLY A 81 -13.92 14.38 17.83
N LEU A 82 -14.44 13.84 18.92
CA LEU A 82 -15.25 12.61 18.92
C LEU A 82 -16.69 12.91 18.50
N ARG A 83 -17.22 12.13 17.56
CA ARG A 83 -18.60 12.25 17.07
C ARG A 83 -19.25 10.89 16.83
N ALA A 84 -20.58 10.85 16.85
CA ALA A 84 -21.32 9.73 16.28
C ALA A 84 -21.15 9.72 14.75
N TYR A 85 -20.97 8.53 14.17
CA TYR A 85 -20.63 8.39 12.75
C TYR A 85 -21.35 7.19 12.09
N PRO A 86 -22.55 7.38 11.52
CA PRO A 86 -23.29 6.32 10.83
C PRO A 86 -22.76 6.00 9.42
N GLY A 87 -21.72 6.71 8.95
CA GLY A 87 -21.30 6.77 7.54
C GLY A 87 -21.91 7.97 6.81
N ARG A 88 -21.23 8.50 5.80
CA ARG A 88 -21.71 9.62 4.97
C ARG A 88 -22.48 9.14 3.74
N ASP A 89 -23.49 9.90 3.34
CA ASP A 89 -24.16 9.73 2.05
C ASP A 89 -24.60 11.07 1.48
N GLU A 90 -23.99 11.46 0.37
CA GLU A 90 -24.31 12.71 -0.34
C GLU A 90 -25.14 12.46 -1.61
N GLN A 91 -25.33 11.20 -2.02
CA GLN A 91 -25.76 10.90 -3.39
C GLN A 91 -27.22 10.41 -3.49
N ARG A 92 -27.86 9.96 -2.40
CA ARG A 92 -29.24 9.42 -2.42
C ARG A 92 -30.15 9.95 -1.29
N PRO A 93 -31.17 10.78 -1.61
CA PRO A 93 -32.04 11.40 -0.60
C PRO A 93 -32.85 10.44 0.29
N LYS A 94 -33.18 9.23 -0.19
CA LYS A 94 -33.92 8.23 0.60
C LYS A 94 -33.04 7.54 1.65
N GLU A 95 -31.82 7.17 1.26
CA GLU A 95 -30.82 6.57 2.17
C GLU A 95 -30.30 7.60 3.17
N GLN A 96 -30.23 8.87 2.75
CA GLN A 96 -29.90 10.01 3.60
C GLN A 96 -30.85 10.13 4.81
N ARG A 97 -32.18 9.99 4.62
CA ARG A 97 -33.15 10.05 5.73
C ARG A 97 -32.93 8.95 6.78
N LEU A 98 -32.70 7.71 6.34
CA LEU A 98 -32.42 6.59 7.24
C LEU A 98 -31.12 6.82 8.02
N LYS A 99 -30.09 7.39 7.38
CA LYS A 99 -28.83 7.75 8.02
C LYS A 99 -28.99 8.90 9.00
N GLU A 100 -29.82 9.88 8.70
CA GLU A 100 -30.15 10.98 9.63
C GLU A 100 -30.91 10.48 10.86
N GLU A 101 -31.87 9.57 10.69
CA GLU A 101 -32.57 8.90 11.80
C GLU A 101 -31.58 8.12 12.67
N ARG A 102 -30.73 7.29 12.04
CA ARG A 102 -29.66 6.55 12.73
C ARG A 102 -28.69 7.49 13.46
N LEU A 103 -28.31 8.61 12.84
CA LEU A 103 -27.45 9.62 13.48
C LEU A 103 -28.10 10.16 14.75
N LYS A 104 -29.39 10.53 14.68
CA LYS A 104 -30.14 11.03 15.84
C LYS A 104 -30.18 10.00 16.97
N GLU A 105 -30.43 8.73 16.64
CA GLU A 105 -30.42 7.63 17.60
C GLU A 105 -29.03 7.46 18.26
N MET A 106 -27.97 7.46 17.45
CA MET A 106 -26.60 7.33 17.93
C MET A 106 -26.18 8.51 18.81
N VAL A 107 -26.53 9.74 18.43
CA VAL A 107 -26.25 10.95 19.24
C VAL A 107 -27.01 10.89 20.56
N ALA A 108 -28.30 10.51 20.54
CA ALA A 108 -29.07 10.35 21.76
C ALA A 108 -28.48 9.27 22.68
N LEU A 109 -28.05 8.13 22.11
CA LEU A 109 -27.40 7.05 22.85
C LEU A 109 -26.04 7.49 23.42
N ALA A 110 -25.21 8.15 22.62
CA ALA A 110 -23.90 8.64 23.04
C ALA A 110 -24.03 9.68 24.15
N ASN A 111 -24.97 10.62 24.02
CA ASN A 111 -25.22 11.63 25.04
C ASN A 111 -25.63 11.00 26.38
N ARG A 112 -26.41 9.91 26.36
CA ARG A 112 -26.75 9.16 27.58
C ARG A 112 -25.56 8.40 28.18
N LYS A 113 -24.65 7.86 27.36
CA LYS A 113 -23.58 6.95 27.82
C LYS A 113 -22.25 7.65 28.11
N ILE A 114 -21.96 8.76 27.42
CA ILE A 114 -20.64 9.42 27.38
C ILE A 114 -20.73 10.89 27.84
N GLY A 115 -21.93 11.49 27.80
CA GLY A 115 -22.16 12.92 28.02
C GLY A 115 -22.34 13.68 26.70
N ASP A 116 -22.61 14.98 26.79
CA ASP A 116 -22.91 15.82 25.62
C ASP A 116 -21.75 15.86 24.62
N LEU A 117 -21.92 15.16 23.49
CA LEU A 117 -20.94 15.12 22.40
C LEU A 117 -20.69 16.49 21.79
N SER A 118 -21.70 17.37 21.76
CA SER A 118 -21.58 18.68 21.12
C SER A 118 -20.71 19.66 21.91
N ALA A 119 -20.66 19.47 23.23
CA ALA A 119 -19.81 20.24 24.16
C ALA A 119 -18.41 19.64 24.31
N MET A 120 -18.13 18.48 23.71
CA MET A 120 -16.87 17.79 23.91
C MET A 120 -15.72 18.47 23.17
N THR A 121 -14.60 18.67 23.87
CA THR A 121 -13.42 19.29 23.28
C THR A 121 -12.76 18.33 22.30
N LYS A 122 -11.96 18.91 21.38
CA LYS A 122 -11.18 18.15 20.40
C LYS A 122 -9.94 17.48 21.02
N ASP A 123 -9.60 17.88 22.24
CA ASP A 123 -8.44 17.39 22.98
C ASP A 123 -8.54 15.87 23.21
N PRO A 124 -7.49 15.09 22.86
CA PRO A 124 -7.48 13.65 23.04
C PRO A 124 -7.76 13.21 24.49
N ALA A 125 -7.24 13.91 25.50
CA ALA A 125 -7.40 13.46 26.88
C ALA A 125 -8.86 13.50 27.32
N THR A 126 -9.60 14.52 26.88
CA THR A 126 -11.04 14.62 27.15
C THR A 126 -11.82 13.52 26.43
N ALA A 127 -11.58 13.35 25.13
CA ALA A 127 -12.31 12.37 24.31
C ALA A 127 -12.07 10.92 24.79
N PHE A 128 -10.81 10.54 24.99
CA PHE A 128 -10.48 9.20 25.45
C PHE A 128 -10.82 8.97 26.92
N GLY A 129 -10.85 10.01 27.75
CA GLY A 129 -11.38 9.93 29.11
C GLY A 129 -12.88 9.63 29.13
N ALA A 130 -13.63 10.11 28.13
CA ALA A 130 -15.04 9.80 27.96
C ALA A 130 -15.24 8.38 27.42
N LEU A 131 -14.40 7.94 26.48
CA LEU A 131 -14.36 6.56 25.99
C LEU A 131 -14.00 5.56 27.11
N ASP A 132 -13.09 5.90 28.02
CA ASP A 132 -12.75 5.02 29.14
C ASP A 132 -13.93 4.79 30.07
N ARG A 133 -14.70 5.85 30.36
CA ARG A 133 -15.94 5.74 31.11
C ARG A 133 -16.96 4.88 30.39
N LEU A 134 -17.11 5.06 29.07
CA LEU A 134 -17.99 4.23 28.25
C LEU A 134 -17.63 2.75 28.35
N VAL A 135 -16.36 2.41 28.14
CA VAL A 135 -15.86 1.03 28.17
C VAL A 135 -16.11 0.40 29.54
N ARG A 136 -15.73 1.10 30.62
CA ARG A 136 -15.95 0.60 31.99
C ARG A 136 -17.43 0.39 32.30
N ASN A 137 -18.27 1.36 31.97
CA ASN A 137 -19.71 1.26 32.21
C ASN A 137 -20.35 0.14 31.40
N ASN A 138 -19.90 -0.07 30.16
CA ASN A 138 -20.41 -1.16 29.31
C ASN A 138 -19.97 -2.54 29.81
N ILE A 139 -18.76 -2.67 30.38
CA ILE A 139 -18.31 -3.91 31.03
C ILE A 139 -19.16 -4.23 32.27
N MET A 140 -19.48 -3.22 33.08
CA MET A 140 -20.25 -3.39 34.32
C MET A 140 -21.77 -3.49 34.09
N ALA A 141 -22.25 -3.13 32.90
CA ALA A 141 -23.66 -3.17 32.56
C ALA A 141 -24.19 -4.62 32.52
N PRO A 142 -25.44 -4.85 32.97
CA PRO A 142 -26.12 -6.13 32.76
C PRO A 142 -26.34 -6.36 31.27
N ASP A 143 -26.44 -7.62 30.85
CA ASP A 143 -26.55 -8.02 29.42
C ASP A 143 -27.53 -7.18 28.57
N PRO A 144 -28.77 -6.84 29.00
CA PRO A 144 -29.68 -6.04 28.19
C PRO A 144 -29.25 -4.58 27.99
N ASP A 145 -28.41 -4.02 28.86
CA ASP A 145 -27.96 -2.63 28.81
C ASP A 145 -26.61 -2.45 28.09
N ARG A 146 -25.98 -3.58 27.73
CA ARG A 146 -24.74 -3.61 26.96
C ARG A 146 -25.01 -3.21 25.53
N ILE A 147 -24.14 -2.34 25.02
CA ILE A 147 -24.19 -1.86 23.65
C ILE A 147 -22.97 -2.32 22.87
N SER A 148 -23.16 -2.46 21.55
CA SER A 148 -22.04 -2.65 20.63
C SER A 148 -21.45 -1.28 20.25
N VAL A 149 -20.12 -1.15 20.31
CA VAL A 149 -19.42 0.13 20.12
C VAL A 149 -18.18 -0.02 19.24
N ALA A 150 -18.19 0.61 18.07
CA ALA A 150 -16.98 0.79 17.27
C ALA A 150 -16.40 2.20 17.51
N VAL A 151 -15.09 2.31 17.67
CA VAL A 151 -14.37 3.59 17.77
C VAL A 151 -13.35 3.63 16.65
N ILE A 152 -13.53 4.54 15.72
CA ILE A 152 -12.63 4.79 14.59
C ILE A 152 -11.81 6.04 14.91
N VAL A 153 -10.49 5.93 14.84
CA VAL A 153 -9.55 7.01 15.15
C VAL A 153 -8.71 7.28 13.89
N ASP A 154 -8.96 8.41 13.22
CA ASP A 154 -8.15 8.83 12.08
C ASP A 154 -6.85 9.51 12.55
N GLN A 155 -5.79 9.34 11.75
CA GLN A 155 -4.47 9.91 12.02
C GLN A 155 -3.95 9.51 13.40
N ALA A 156 -4.01 8.20 13.67
CA ALA A 156 -3.72 7.62 14.97
C ALA A 156 -2.31 7.98 15.49
N SER A 157 -1.35 8.23 14.61
CA SER A 157 0.01 8.70 14.98
C SER A 157 0.02 9.99 15.79
N TYR A 158 -0.95 10.89 15.65
CA TYR A 158 -0.98 12.11 16.47
C TYR A 158 -1.47 11.86 17.91
N VAL A 159 -2.23 10.78 18.13
CA VAL A 159 -2.66 10.37 19.47
C VAL A 159 -1.64 9.41 20.09
N PHE A 160 -1.11 8.49 19.28
CA PHE A 160 -0.20 7.42 19.65
C PHE A 160 1.10 7.48 18.84
N PRO A 161 1.92 8.54 18.97
CA PRO A 161 3.09 8.73 18.11
C PRO A 161 4.17 7.69 18.36
N ALA A 162 4.91 7.37 17.29
CA ALA A 162 6.17 6.64 17.37
C ALA A 162 7.22 7.48 18.11
N ALA A 163 7.46 7.16 19.38
CA ALA A 163 8.51 7.77 20.18
C ALA A 163 8.88 6.86 21.36
N GLU A 164 10.11 7.04 21.84
CA GLU A 164 10.56 6.40 23.07
C GLU A 164 9.73 6.89 24.28
N PRO A 165 9.46 6.02 25.28
CA PRO A 165 8.65 6.38 26.45
C PRO A 165 9.08 7.65 27.18
N GLY A 166 10.40 7.91 27.26
CA GLY A 166 10.94 9.10 27.92
C GLY A 166 10.76 10.40 27.13
N ARG A 167 10.39 10.31 25.84
CA ARG A 167 10.16 11.47 24.94
C ARG A 167 8.67 11.73 24.68
N LEU A 168 7.79 10.81 25.04
CA LEU A 168 6.36 11.00 24.93
C LEU A 168 5.87 12.02 25.96
N SER A 169 4.89 12.83 25.55
CA SER A 169 4.16 13.67 26.50
C SER A 169 3.42 12.80 27.53
N LEU A 170 3.12 13.34 28.71
CA LEU A 170 2.34 12.63 29.72
C LEU A 170 0.95 12.24 29.16
N GLN A 171 0.35 13.12 28.36
CA GLN A 171 -0.93 12.88 27.69
C GLN A 171 -0.83 11.69 26.73
N SER A 172 0.08 11.73 25.75
CA SER A 172 0.26 10.65 24.77
C SER A 172 0.60 9.32 25.47
N SER A 173 1.39 9.36 26.54
CA SER A 173 1.70 8.18 27.36
C SER A 173 0.46 7.61 28.04
N SER A 174 -0.39 8.49 28.61
CA SER A 174 -1.64 8.08 29.25
C SER A 174 -2.60 7.42 28.26
N GLU A 175 -2.74 8.01 27.06
CA GLU A 175 -3.60 7.46 26.02
C GLU A 175 -3.09 6.14 25.47
N LEU A 176 -1.78 6.04 25.22
CA LEU A 176 -1.16 4.79 24.80
C LEU A 176 -1.41 3.66 25.82
N VAL A 177 -1.20 3.92 27.11
CA VAL A 177 -1.45 2.92 28.16
C VAL A 177 -2.93 2.55 28.23
N ARG A 178 -3.85 3.53 28.09
CA ARG A 178 -5.29 3.29 28.05
C ARG A 178 -5.67 2.35 26.91
N MET A 179 -5.19 2.62 25.69
CA MET A 179 -5.45 1.77 24.53
C MET A 179 -4.88 0.35 24.70
N LEU A 180 -3.66 0.24 25.21
CA LEU A 180 -3.03 -1.06 25.48
C LEU A 180 -3.82 -1.88 26.51
N ASN A 181 -4.32 -1.24 27.57
CA ASN A 181 -5.17 -1.88 28.57
C ASN A 181 -6.50 -2.36 27.97
N TRP A 182 -7.12 -1.57 27.09
CA TRP A 182 -8.33 -2.01 26.38
C TRP A 182 -8.05 -3.20 25.46
N ALA A 183 -6.97 -3.16 24.68
CA ALA A 183 -6.57 -4.26 23.79
C ALA A 183 -6.31 -5.56 24.56
N GLN A 184 -5.65 -5.49 25.72
CA GLN A 184 -5.32 -6.64 26.56
C GLN A 184 -6.52 -7.16 27.37
N SER A 185 -7.56 -6.37 27.56
CA SER A 185 -8.70 -6.76 28.40
C SER A 185 -9.50 -7.93 27.79
N PRO A 186 -9.61 -9.09 28.47
CA PRO A 186 -10.46 -10.18 28.02
C PRO A 186 -11.95 -9.81 28.04
N GLN A 187 -12.34 -8.88 28.91
CA GLN A 187 -13.72 -8.40 29.02
C GLN A 187 -14.09 -7.59 27.77
N VAL A 188 -13.21 -6.68 27.34
CA VAL A 188 -13.39 -5.90 26.10
C VAL A 188 -13.54 -6.82 24.89
N ARG A 189 -12.69 -7.86 24.78
CA ARG A 189 -12.74 -8.85 23.67
C ARG A 189 -14.00 -9.70 23.62
N ARG A 190 -14.64 -9.94 24.78
CA ARG A 190 -15.91 -10.68 24.86
C ARG A 190 -17.13 -9.82 24.58
N LEU A 191 -16.96 -8.50 24.60
CA LEU A 191 -18.00 -7.54 24.28
C LEU A 191 -17.89 -7.17 22.81
N ASN A 192 -19.01 -6.73 22.22
CA ASN A 192 -19.02 -6.23 20.85
C ASN A 192 -18.43 -4.81 20.79
N MET A 193 -17.14 -4.68 21.12
CA MET A 193 -16.41 -3.41 21.12
C MET A 193 -15.18 -3.51 20.23
N ALA A 194 -15.03 -2.59 19.28
CA ALA A 194 -13.89 -2.55 18.36
C ALA A 194 -13.25 -1.16 18.35
N PHE A 195 -11.92 -1.12 18.37
CA PHE A 195 -11.11 0.10 18.25
C PHE A 195 -10.30 0.00 16.97
N VAL A 196 -10.57 0.86 16.00
CA VAL A 196 -9.89 0.86 14.71
C VAL A 196 -9.09 2.15 14.58
N LEU A 197 -7.78 2.00 14.59
CA LEU A 197 -6.80 3.08 14.50
C LEU A 197 -6.32 3.15 13.05
N ILE A 198 -6.45 4.31 12.42
CA ILE A 198 -6.14 4.49 11.01
C ILE A 198 -4.95 5.44 10.90
N ASP A 199 -3.92 5.01 10.19
CA ASP A 199 -2.80 5.85 9.79
C ASP A 199 -2.36 5.51 8.36
N GLU A 200 -1.55 6.34 7.72
CA GLU A 200 -0.97 6.00 6.41
C GLU A 200 0.26 5.12 6.58
N LYS A 201 1.08 5.45 7.59
CA LYS A 201 2.37 4.81 7.84
C LYS A 201 2.33 4.13 9.20
N LEU A 202 2.53 2.81 9.21
CA LEU A 202 2.62 2.06 10.46
C LEU A 202 3.76 2.57 11.36
N ALA A 203 4.88 2.98 10.76
CA ALA A 203 6.05 3.50 11.45
C ALA A 203 5.82 4.83 12.19
N ASP A 204 4.74 5.55 11.88
CA ASP A 204 4.40 6.80 12.57
C ASP A 204 3.58 6.53 13.86
N VAL A 205 3.05 5.31 14.01
CA VAL A 205 2.30 4.84 15.19
C VAL A 205 3.25 4.15 16.17
N SER A 206 2.98 4.26 17.47
CA SER A 206 3.79 3.64 18.53
C SER A 206 4.06 2.15 18.30
N ASP A 207 5.35 1.76 18.28
CA ASP A 207 5.80 0.37 18.18
C ASP A 207 5.19 -0.54 19.27
N ARG A 208 4.93 0.01 20.46
CA ARG A 208 4.30 -0.72 21.57
C ARG A 208 2.86 -1.11 21.27
N LEU A 209 2.20 -0.34 20.41
CA LEU A 209 0.84 -0.58 19.97
C LEU A 209 0.83 -1.50 18.75
N ALA A 210 1.59 -1.15 17.71
CA ALA A 210 1.69 -1.93 16.46
C ALA A 210 2.27 -3.34 16.67
N GLY A 211 3.22 -3.50 17.59
CA GLY A 211 3.85 -4.77 17.94
C GLY A 211 3.14 -5.55 19.05
N ASN A 212 2.00 -5.06 19.57
CA ASN A 212 1.30 -5.75 20.65
C ASN A 212 0.56 -7.00 20.12
N PRO A 213 0.69 -8.18 20.74
CA PRO A 213 0.01 -9.38 20.28
C PRO A 213 -1.53 -9.33 20.38
N ASN A 214 -2.08 -8.37 21.15
CA ASN A 214 -3.52 -8.16 21.26
C ASN A 214 -4.03 -7.04 20.34
N VAL A 215 -3.19 -6.51 19.44
CA VAL A 215 -3.58 -5.51 18.44
C VAL A 215 -3.38 -6.13 17.06
N GLY A 216 -4.43 -6.13 16.25
CA GLY A 216 -4.37 -6.60 14.87
C GLY A 216 -3.84 -5.52 13.94
N THR A 217 -2.64 -5.69 13.38
CA THR A 217 -2.09 -4.79 12.37
C THR A 217 -2.44 -5.31 10.98
N ILE A 218 -3.15 -4.50 10.18
CA ILE A 218 -3.66 -4.88 8.86
C ILE A 218 -3.26 -3.83 7.83
N GLU A 219 -2.56 -4.26 6.78
CA GLU A 219 -2.28 -3.41 5.62
C GLU A 219 -3.53 -3.33 4.72
N VAL A 220 -3.93 -2.11 4.39
CA VAL A 220 -4.89 -1.80 3.33
C VAL A 220 -4.11 -1.65 2.03
N PRO A 221 -4.21 -2.61 1.08
CA PRO A 221 -3.47 -2.55 -0.17
C PRO A 221 -4.07 -1.52 -1.14
N LEU A 222 -3.29 -1.16 -2.15
CA LEU A 222 -3.81 -0.46 -3.33
C LEU A 222 -4.84 -1.33 -4.09
N PRO A 223 -5.81 -0.69 -4.78
CA PRO A 223 -6.92 -1.41 -5.39
C PRO A 223 -6.44 -2.39 -6.46
N ALA A 224 -7.02 -3.59 -6.47
CA ALA A 224 -6.71 -4.61 -7.47
C ALA A 224 -7.33 -4.28 -8.84
N GLU A 225 -6.90 -4.97 -9.92
CA GLU A 225 -7.46 -4.74 -11.27
C GLU A 225 -9.00 -4.86 -11.32
N PRO A 226 -9.64 -5.89 -10.71
CA PRO A 226 -11.11 -5.98 -10.72
C PRO A 226 -11.80 -4.83 -9.99
N GLU A 227 -11.20 -4.34 -8.91
CA GLU A 227 -11.72 -3.21 -8.13
C GLU A 227 -11.64 -1.91 -8.95
N ARG A 228 -10.52 -1.67 -9.63
CA ARG A 228 -10.37 -0.54 -10.55
C ARG A 228 -11.32 -0.63 -11.73
N ALA A 229 -11.51 -1.81 -12.32
CA ALA A 229 -12.46 -2.00 -13.42
C ALA A 229 -13.89 -1.66 -13.01
N THR A 230 -14.31 -2.14 -11.85
CA THR A 230 -15.62 -1.83 -11.25
C THR A 230 -15.77 -0.33 -11.01
N PHE A 231 -14.74 0.31 -10.43
CA PHE A 231 -14.75 1.75 -10.16
C PHE A 231 -14.84 2.59 -11.44
N ILE A 232 -14.06 2.24 -12.46
CA ILE A 232 -14.07 2.93 -13.76
C ILE A 232 -15.46 2.80 -14.41
N ALA A 233 -16.07 1.60 -14.38
CA ALA A 233 -17.42 1.40 -14.89
C ALA A 233 -18.44 2.27 -14.13
N ALA A 234 -18.38 2.28 -12.79
CA ALA A 234 -19.26 3.09 -11.95
C ALA A 234 -19.11 4.61 -12.19
N THR A 235 -17.88 5.10 -12.35
CA THR A 235 -17.57 6.52 -12.51
C THR A 235 -17.94 7.06 -13.89
N THR A 236 -17.96 6.18 -14.89
CA THR A 236 -18.24 6.56 -16.30
C THR A 236 -19.73 6.53 -16.61
N GLY A 237 -20.50 5.68 -15.93
CA GLY A 237 -21.97 5.68 -15.98
C GLY A 237 -22.50 5.46 -17.40
N SER A 238 -23.45 6.29 -17.82
CA SER A 238 -24.09 6.21 -19.16
C SER A 238 -23.29 6.87 -20.29
N ARG A 239 -22.26 7.68 -19.98
CA ARG A 239 -21.39 8.26 -21.01
C ARG A 239 -20.42 7.21 -21.51
N SER A 240 -20.22 7.18 -22.82
CA SER A 240 -19.26 6.26 -23.41
C SER A 240 -17.84 6.71 -23.09
N ILE A 241 -17.01 5.81 -22.57
CA ILE A 241 -15.57 6.04 -22.33
C ILE A 241 -14.86 6.52 -23.61
N ALA A 242 -15.37 6.10 -24.78
CA ALA A 242 -14.85 6.52 -26.07
C ALA A 242 -14.92 8.05 -26.32
N GLU A 243 -15.77 8.78 -25.59
CA GLU A 243 -15.88 10.25 -25.71
C GLU A 243 -14.62 10.98 -25.24
N PHE A 244 -13.86 10.42 -24.29
CA PHE A 244 -12.71 11.09 -23.68
C PHE A 244 -11.43 10.25 -23.64
N SER A 245 -11.51 8.96 -23.99
CA SER A 245 -10.39 8.02 -23.92
C SER A 245 -10.31 7.15 -25.17
N ASP A 246 -9.09 6.86 -25.61
CA ASP A 246 -8.85 5.89 -26.69
C ASP A 246 -8.83 4.44 -26.16
N PHE A 247 -8.81 4.29 -24.84
CA PHE A 247 -8.82 3.02 -24.11
C PHE A 247 -10.21 2.71 -23.56
N GLY A 248 -10.63 1.44 -23.58
CA GLY A 248 -11.85 0.98 -22.91
C GLY A 248 -11.70 0.81 -21.40
N ALA A 249 -12.79 0.54 -20.67
CA ALA A 249 -12.79 0.40 -19.20
C ALA A 249 -11.78 -0.66 -18.70
N ALA A 250 -11.80 -1.84 -19.31
CA ALA A 250 -10.94 -2.96 -18.92
C ALA A 250 -9.45 -2.65 -19.20
N GLU A 251 -9.18 -1.93 -20.29
CA GLU A 251 -7.81 -1.53 -20.63
C GLU A 251 -7.30 -0.45 -19.68
N LEU A 252 -8.13 0.56 -19.36
CA LEU A 252 -7.81 1.56 -18.34
C LEU A 252 -7.52 0.90 -16.99
N ALA A 253 -8.32 -0.09 -16.57
CA ALA A 253 -8.10 -0.81 -15.32
C ALA A 253 -6.71 -1.49 -15.27
N LYS A 254 -6.27 -2.09 -16.38
CA LYS A 254 -4.92 -2.69 -16.51
C LYS A 254 -3.84 -1.62 -16.50
N LEU A 255 -4.02 -0.58 -17.30
CA LEU A 255 -3.05 0.49 -17.46
C LEU A 255 -2.84 1.30 -16.17
N THR A 256 -3.85 1.41 -15.31
CA THR A 256 -3.78 2.10 -14.00
C THR A 256 -3.28 1.21 -12.85
N ALA A 257 -2.64 0.07 -13.14
CA ALA A 257 -1.98 -0.75 -12.12
C ALA A 257 -1.02 0.07 -11.23
N GLY A 258 -1.17 -0.09 -9.92
CA GLY A 258 -0.41 0.65 -8.89
C GLY A 258 -0.94 2.04 -8.53
N ILE A 259 -2.06 2.48 -9.10
CA ILE A 259 -2.67 3.80 -8.86
C ILE A 259 -3.90 3.67 -7.93
N SER A 260 -4.09 4.61 -7.01
CA SER A 260 -5.26 4.71 -6.12
C SER A 260 -6.55 5.00 -6.89
N LEU A 261 -7.73 4.65 -6.35
CA LEU A 261 -9.01 4.99 -6.98
C LEU A 261 -9.26 6.50 -7.03
N ILE A 262 -8.78 7.26 -6.03
CA ILE A 262 -8.81 8.73 -6.07
C ILE A 262 -8.03 9.26 -7.28
N ASP A 263 -6.81 8.81 -7.50
CA ASP A 263 -5.99 9.28 -8.61
C ASP A 263 -6.55 8.80 -9.96
N VAL A 264 -7.16 7.61 -10.01
CA VAL A 264 -7.94 7.14 -11.18
C VAL A 264 -9.12 8.08 -11.45
N ASN A 265 -9.84 8.51 -10.42
CA ASN A 265 -10.94 9.46 -10.57
C ASN A 265 -10.42 10.80 -11.11
N VAL A 266 -9.33 11.33 -10.57
CA VAL A 266 -8.70 12.57 -11.06
C VAL A 266 -8.34 12.43 -12.55
N LEU A 267 -7.80 11.28 -12.95
CA LEU A 267 -7.46 11.01 -14.35
C LEU A 267 -8.71 11.02 -15.25
N ILE A 268 -9.79 10.35 -14.83
CA ILE A 268 -11.06 10.31 -15.58
C ILE A 268 -11.70 11.70 -15.65
N GLN A 269 -11.82 12.42 -14.53
CA GLN A 269 -12.43 13.75 -14.53
C GLN A 269 -11.61 14.75 -15.34
N SER A 270 -10.27 14.72 -15.23
CA SER A 270 -9.40 15.59 -16.03
C SER A 270 -9.52 15.32 -17.53
N ALA A 271 -9.73 14.07 -17.95
CA ALA A 271 -9.95 13.73 -19.36
C ALA A 271 -11.36 14.12 -19.84
N ARG A 272 -12.36 14.07 -18.95
CA ARG A 272 -13.75 14.46 -19.24
C ARG A 272 -13.95 15.98 -19.36
N GLU A 273 -13.26 16.75 -18.52
CA GLU A 273 -13.35 18.21 -18.50
C GLU A 273 -12.31 18.87 -19.41
N GLY A 274 -11.19 18.20 -19.67
CA GLY A 274 -10.12 18.71 -20.50
C GLY A 274 -10.40 18.60 -22.00
N GLU A 275 -9.74 19.45 -22.78
CA GLU A 275 -9.78 19.39 -24.26
C GLU A 275 -8.94 18.23 -24.83
N LYS A 276 -8.00 17.70 -24.04
CA LYS A 276 -7.09 16.64 -24.45
C LYS A 276 -7.64 15.28 -24.08
N ARG A 277 -7.89 14.46 -25.11
CA ARG A 277 -8.25 13.05 -24.96
C ARG A 277 -7.15 12.28 -24.24
N LEU A 278 -7.55 11.23 -23.54
CA LEU A 278 -6.65 10.29 -22.90
C LEU A 278 -6.08 9.32 -23.94
N ASP A 279 -5.11 9.82 -24.72
CA ASP A 279 -4.31 9.01 -25.64
C ASP A 279 -3.14 8.31 -24.91
N THR A 280 -2.38 7.48 -25.62
CA THR A 280 -1.24 6.74 -25.05
C THR A 280 -0.14 7.63 -24.48
N SER A 281 0.12 8.79 -25.10
CA SER A 281 1.18 9.70 -24.67
C SER A 281 0.78 10.45 -23.39
N VAL A 282 -0.46 10.96 -23.36
CA VAL A 282 -1.04 11.68 -22.22
C VAL A 282 -1.17 10.73 -21.03
N PHE A 283 -1.72 9.54 -21.26
CA PHE A 283 -1.85 8.53 -20.21
C PHE A 283 -0.50 8.17 -19.60
N ARG A 284 0.52 7.92 -20.43
CA ARG A 284 1.85 7.55 -19.95
C ARG A 284 2.49 8.65 -19.11
N ALA A 285 2.40 9.90 -19.56
CA ALA A 285 2.91 11.07 -18.84
C ALA A 285 2.20 11.26 -17.49
N LEU A 286 0.87 11.13 -17.46
CA LEU A 286 0.07 11.24 -16.25
C LEU A 286 0.38 10.11 -15.27
N LYS A 287 0.43 8.86 -15.74
CA LYS A 287 0.79 7.69 -14.92
C LYS A 287 2.16 7.87 -14.28
N LYS A 288 3.17 8.27 -15.05
CA LYS A 288 4.50 8.56 -14.55
C LYS A 288 4.46 9.60 -13.42
N ARG A 289 3.79 10.74 -13.64
CA ARG A 289 3.67 11.82 -12.66
C ARG A 289 2.97 11.38 -11.38
N LEU A 290 1.86 10.64 -11.49
CA LEU A 290 1.08 10.18 -10.33
C LEU A 290 1.89 9.19 -9.48
N LEU A 291 2.53 8.21 -10.11
CA LEU A 291 3.33 7.22 -9.39
C LEU A 291 4.58 7.83 -8.75
N GLU A 292 5.27 8.76 -9.42
CA GLU A 292 6.42 9.47 -8.83
C GLU A 292 6.01 10.33 -7.62
N LYS A 293 4.84 10.99 -7.69
CA LYS A 293 4.27 11.76 -6.58
C LYS A 293 3.93 10.83 -5.40
N GLN A 294 3.25 9.72 -5.67
CA GLN A 294 2.87 8.74 -4.66
C GLN A 294 4.10 8.14 -3.97
N CYS A 295 5.20 7.93 -4.70
CA CYS A 295 6.44 7.39 -4.18
C CYS A 295 7.40 8.45 -3.62
N ARG A 296 6.97 9.72 -3.49
CA ARG A 296 7.78 10.85 -3.00
C ARG A 296 9.15 10.97 -3.70
N GLY A 297 9.20 10.61 -4.99
CA GLY A 297 10.43 10.64 -5.79
C GLY A 297 11.49 9.58 -5.42
N LEU A 298 11.12 8.52 -4.69
CA LEU A 298 11.99 7.37 -4.39
C LEU A 298 12.05 6.35 -5.53
N LEU A 299 11.04 6.36 -6.42
CA LEU A 299 11.05 5.58 -7.66
C LEU A 299 11.22 6.49 -8.86
N GLU A 300 12.07 6.06 -9.79
CA GLU A 300 12.15 6.61 -11.15
C GLU A 300 11.51 5.64 -12.14
N PHE A 301 10.58 6.13 -12.95
CA PHE A 301 9.97 5.31 -13.99
C PHE A 301 10.79 5.40 -15.27
N ILE A 302 11.31 4.24 -15.68
CA ILE A 302 12.07 4.07 -16.91
C ILE A 302 11.15 3.48 -17.97
N GLU A 303 11.05 4.14 -19.11
CA GLU A 303 10.39 3.59 -20.28
C GLU A 303 11.34 2.62 -21.00
N PRO A 304 10.99 1.33 -21.11
CA PRO A 304 11.76 0.41 -21.92
C PRO A 304 11.64 0.80 -23.39
N ARG A 305 12.77 1.17 -23.99
CA ARG A 305 12.87 1.49 -25.43
C ARG A 305 13.63 0.44 -26.23
N TRP A 306 14.34 -0.45 -25.55
CA TRP A 306 15.31 -1.36 -26.12
C TRP A 306 15.03 -2.79 -25.65
N THR A 307 15.41 -3.77 -26.47
CA THR A 307 15.33 -5.21 -26.19
C THR A 307 16.72 -5.81 -26.06
N LEU A 308 16.82 -7.09 -25.71
CA LEU A 308 18.12 -7.77 -25.56
C LEU A 308 18.94 -7.81 -26.86
N ASP A 309 18.32 -7.63 -28.02
CA ASP A 309 19.01 -7.53 -29.32
C ASP A 309 19.91 -6.28 -29.42
N THR A 310 19.67 -5.31 -28.56
CA THR A 310 20.48 -4.07 -28.47
C THR A 310 21.68 -4.25 -27.55
N VAL A 311 21.79 -5.37 -26.84
CA VAL A 311 22.94 -5.68 -25.97
C VAL A 311 23.98 -6.47 -26.75
N VAL A 312 25.19 -5.93 -26.77
CA VAL A 312 26.33 -6.54 -27.47
C VAL A 312 27.02 -7.55 -26.55
N GLY A 313 27.43 -8.69 -27.11
CA GLY A 313 28.08 -9.76 -26.37
C GLY A 313 27.17 -10.38 -25.31
N HIS A 314 27.78 -11.02 -24.31
CA HIS A 314 27.09 -11.68 -23.19
C HIS A 314 26.03 -12.70 -23.63
N GLU A 315 26.29 -13.48 -24.69
CA GLU A 315 25.30 -14.40 -25.28
C GLU A 315 24.68 -15.37 -24.27
N ALA A 316 25.49 -15.93 -23.36
CA ALA A 316 24.99 -16.81 -22.30
C ALA A 316 24.00 -16.09 -21.36
N ALA A 317 24.31 -14.84 -20.98
CA ALA A 317 23.41 -14.03 -20.15
C ALA A 317 22.12 -13.67 -20.90
N LYS A 318 22.23 -13.26 -22.17
CA LYS A 318 21.07 -12.96 -23.02
C LYS A 318 20.20 -14.19 -23.23
N ALA A 319 20.78 -15.35 -23.49
CA ALA A 319 20.04 -16.60 -23.64
C ALA A 319 19.24 -16.95 -22.39
N ARG A 320 19.88 -16.88 -21.21
CA ARG A 320 19.21 -17.10 -19.93
C ARG A 320 18.06 -16.11 -19.69
N LEU A 321 18.33 -14.81 -19.86
CA LEU A 321 17.33 -13.76 -19.65
C LEU A 321 16.16 -13.86 -20.65
N ARG A 322 16.40 -14.31 -21.89
CA ARG A 322 15.33 -14.59 -22.86
C ARG A 322 14.49 -15.80 -22.47
N GLU A 323 15.10 -16.85 -21.94
CA GLU A 323 14.39 -18.01 -21.41
C GLU A 323 13.47 -17.61 -20.26
N ASP A 324 14.00 -16.86 -19.29
CA ASP A 324 13.22 -16.34 -18.17
C ASP A 324 12.10 -15.38 -18.64
N ALA A 325 12.37 -14.51 -19.62
CA ALA A 325 11.35 -13.67 -20.24
C ALA A 325 10.23 -14.48 -20.92
N ALA A 326 10.58 -15.57 -21.60
CA ALA A 326 9.62 -16.47 -22.24
C ALA A 326 8.79 -17.26 -21.20
N LEU A 327 9.39 -17.65 -20.08
CA LEU A 327 8.67 -18.28 -18.96
C LEU A 327 7.64 -17.32 -18.35
N LEU A 328 8.03 -16.06 -18.12
CA LEU A 328 7.11 -15.04 -17.61
C LEU A 328 5.93 -14.80 -18.56
N LYS A 329 6.19 -14.64 -19.86
CA LYS A 329 5.13 -14.45 -20.88
C LYS A 329 4.15 -15.62 -20.94
N ARG A 330 4.58 -16.84 -20.61
CA ARG A 330 3.74 -18.04 -20.53
C ARG A 330 3.03 -18.21 -19.18
N GLY A 331 3.28 -17.34 -18.20
CA GLY A 331 2.71 -17.43 -16.86
C GLY A 331 3.33 -18.52 -15.98
N ALA A 332 4.49 -19.07 -16.35
CA ALA A 332 5.21 -20.08 -15.57
C ALA A 332 5.99 -19.43 -14.41
N LEU A 333 5.27 -18.76 -13.50
CA LEU A 333 5.86 -17.92 -12.46
C LEU A 333 6.72 -18.74 -11.48
N ASP A 334 6.33 -19.97 -11.16
CA ASP A 334 7.02 -20.81 -10.15
C ASP A 334 8.45 -21.19 -10.53
N THR A 335 8.76 -21.18 -11.83
CA THR A 335 10.10 -21.49 -12.36
C THR A 335 11.03 -20.29 -12.44
N LEU A 336 10.51 -19.08 -12.21
CA LEU A 336 11.29 -17.85 -12.33
C LEU A 336 12.13 -17.58 -11.09
N PRO A 337 13.32 -16.98 -11.27
CA PRO A 337 14.10 -16.51 -10.16
C PRO A 337 13.46 -15.29 -9.47
N MET A 338 13.69 -15.17 -8.17
CA MET A 338 13.22 -14.02 -7.39
C MET A 338 13.96 -12.72 -7.80
N GLY A 339 15.20 -12.84 -8.26
CA GLY A 339 15.99 -11.71 -8.67
C GLY A 339 17.35 -12.08 -9.26
N TYR A 340 17.96 -11.08 -9.88
CA TYR A 340 19.23 -11.16 -10.58
C TYR A 340 20.24 -10.21 -9.92
N LEU A 341 21.48 -10.66 -9.81
CA LEU A 341 22.63 -9.84 -9.46
C LEU A 341 23.47 -9.63 -10.72
N LEU A 342 23.45 -8.41 -11.28
CA LEU A 342 24.33 -8.01 -12.37
C LEU A 342 25.60 -7.41 -11.78
N CYS A 343 26.72 -8.12 -11.92
CA CYS A 343 28.00 -7.71 -11.35
C CYS A 343 29.07 -7.48 -12.44
N GLY A 344 29.96 -6.51 -12.23
CA GLY A 344 31.08 -6.28 -13.15
C GLY A 344 31.58 -4.84 -13.16
N PRO A 345 32.70 -4.55 -13.85
CA PRO A 345 33.31 -3.23 -13.90
C PRO A 345 32.36 -2.10 -14.30
N VAL A 346 32.71 -0.86 -13.96
CA VAL A 346 31.91 0.31 -14.36
C VAL A 346 31.94 0.44 -15.89
N GLY A 347 30.79 0.75 -16.50
CA GLY A 347 30.70 0.91 -17.95
C GLY A 347 30.45 -0.38 -18.75
N THR A 348 30.22 -1.54 -18.12
CA THR A 348 29.83 -2.80 -18.81
C THR A 348 28.34 -2.90 -19.16
N GLY A 349 27.59 -1.80 -19.05
CA GLY A 349 26.18 -1.77 -19.47
C GLY A 349 25.18 -2.45 -18.53
N LYS A 350 25.51 -2.71 -17.25
CA LYS A 350 24.59 -3.31 -16.25
C LYS A 350 23.18 -2.70 -16.24
N SER A 351 23.09 -1.38 -16.07
CA SER A 351 21.80 -0.67 -16.02
C SER A 351 21.08 -0.70 -17.38
N PHE A 352 21.82 -0.74 -18.48
CA PHE A 352 21.26 -0.88 -19.83
C PHE A 352 20.70 -2.28 -20.08
N LEU A 353 21.40 -3.34 -19.65
CA LEU A 353 20.92 -4.72 -19.73
C LEU A 353 19.60 -4.89 -18.98
N ALA A 354 19.49 -4.35 -17.75
CA ALA A 354 18.26 -4.39 -16.97
C ALA A 354 17.06 -3.75 -17.70
N GLN A 355 17.27 -2.59 -18.32
CA GLN A 355 16.25 -1.94 -19.14
C GLN A 355 15.89 -2.77 -20.39
N CYS A 356 16.87 -3.39 -21.04
CA CYS A 356 16.62 -4.25 -22.19
C CYS A 356 15.80 -5.49 -21.83
N VAL A 357 16.00 -6.07 -20.64
CA VAL A 357 15.18 -7.18 -20.15
C VAL A 357 13.73 -6.74 -19.96
N SER A 358 13.49 -5.56 -19.38
CA SER A 358 12.12 -5.07 -19.23
C SER A 358 11.42 -4.84 -20.58
N GLY A 359 12.15 -4.37 -21.60
CA GLY A 359 11.63 -4.22 -22.97
C GLY A 359 11.43 -5.54 -23.69
N GLU A 360 12.31 -6.51 -23.49
CA GLU A 360 12.14 -7.89 -23.99
C GLU A 360 10.86 -8.52 -23.45
N ILE A 361 10.58 -8.31 -22.17
CA ILE A 361 9.40 -8.83 -21.49
C ILE A 361 8.14 -8.05 -21.88
N GLY A 362 8.26 -6.72 -22.05
CA GLY A 362 7.14 -5.81 -22.30
C GLY A 362 6.46 -5.30 -21.02
N ILE A 363 7.21 -5.16 -19.93
CA ILE A 363 6.70 -4.72 -18.63
C ILE A 363 7.38 -3.42 -18.16
N PRO A 364 6.76 -2.65 -17.25
CA PRO A 364 7.37 -1.44 -16.70
C PRO A 364 8.72 -1.73 -16.02
N CYS A 365 9.62 -0.74 -16.10
CA CYS A 365 10.88 -0.74 -15.38
C CYS A 365 10.92 0.45 -14.43
N VAL A 366 11.32 0.20 -13.19
CA VAL A 366 11.49 1.25 -12.18
C VAL A 366 12.87 1.17 -11.57
N MET A 367 13.47 2.34 -11.32
CA MET A 367 14.74 2.45 -10.61
C MET A 367 14.48 2.93 -9.18
N LEU A 368 15.03 2.20 -8.23
CA LEU A 368 15.01 2.55 -6.83
C LEU A 368 16.10 3.60 -6.56
N LYS A 369 15.71 4.84 -6.23
CA LYS A 369 16.69 5.89 -5.90
C LYS A 369 17.28 5.64 -4.52
N ASN A 370 18.51 6.11 -4.33
CA ASN A 370 19.22 5.93 -3.06
C ASN A 370 18.48 6.63 -1.90
N PHE A 371 18.03 5.85 -0.93
CA PHE A 371 17.27 6.33 0.24
C PHE A 371 18.15 7.03 1.28
N ARG A 372 19.46 6.79 1.25
CA ARG A 372 20.40 7.27 2.28
C ARG A 372 20.60 8.78 2.25
N SER A 373 20.51 9.40 1.08
CA SER A 373 20.84 10.82 0.90
C SER A 373 19.66 11.78 1.13
N LYS A 374 18.42 11.28 1.20
CA LYS A 374 17.25 12.16 1.13
C LYS A 374 16.50 12.42 2.42
N TYR A 375 16.40 11.50 3.39
CA TYR A 375 15.60 11.76 4.60
C TYR A 375 16.06 10.96 5.81
N VAL A 376 16.93 11.54 6.64
CA VAL A 376 17.15 11.04 8.01
C VAL A 376 15.86 11.30 8.79
N GLY A 377 15.03 10.26 9.00
CA GLY A 377 13.83 10.33 9.86
C GLY A 377 12.52 9.75 9.30
N GLU A 378 12.37 9.56 7.97
CA GLU A 378 11.11 9.06 7.36
C GLU A 378 11.30 7.89 6.36
N THR A 379 12.47 7.26 6.31
CA THR A 379 12.81 6.29 5.25
C THR A 379 11.99 5.02 5.28
N GLU A 380 11.68 4.47 6.45
CA GLU A 380 10.94 3.19 6.58
C GLU A 380 9.51 3.29 6.05
N GLY A 381 8.71 4.25 6.55
CA GLY A 381 7.34 4.44 6.08
C GLY A 381 7.24 4.83 4.60
N ASN A 382 8.24 5.55 4.09
CA ASN A 382 8.29 5.88 2.66
C ASN A 382 8.69 4.69 1.79
N LEU A 383 9.61 3.83 2.26
CA LEU A 383 9.92 2.57 1.61
C LEU A 383 8.71 1.64 1.59
N GLU A 384 7.97 1.50 2.70
CA GLU A 384 6.78 0.64 2.73
C GLU A 384 5.75 1.06 1.68
N ARG A 385 5.52 2.37 1.52
CA ARG A 385 4.67 2.91 0.47
C ARG A 385 5.17 2.53 -0.93
N VAL A 386 6.48 2.62 -1.17
CA VAL A 386 7.10 2.20 -2.44
C VAL A 386 6.87 0.71 -2.68
N LEU A 387 7.10 -0.15 -1.67
CA LEU A 387 6.88 -1.59 -1.79
C LEU A 387 5.41 -1.90 -2.09
N SER A 388 4.46 -1.24 -1.42
CA SER A 388 3.01 -1.39 -1.69
C SER A 388 2.65 -1.04 -3.14
N VAL A 389 3.23 0.03 -3.70
CA VAL A 389 3.07 0.38 -5.12
C VAL A 389 3.64 -0.71 -6.05
N LEU A 390 4.82 -1.27 -5.74
CA LEU A 390 5.41 -2.36 -6.52
C LEU A 390 4.53 -3.62 -6.50
N ARG A 391 4.00 -3.98 -5.32
CA ARG A 391 3.08 -5.12 -5.15
C ARG A 391 1.81 -4.98 -6.01
N ALA A 392 1.28 -3.77 -6.10
CA ALA A 392 0.06 -3.46 -6.85
C ALA A 392 0.28 -3.27 -8.36
N MET A 393 1.50 -2.96 -8.79
CA MET A 393 1.86 -2.72 -10.19
C MET A 393 2.20 -3.99 -10.97
N GLY A 394 2.70 -5.04 -10.30
CA GLY A 394 3.31 -6.21 -10.93
C GLY A 394 2.49 -6.81 -12.09
N PRO A 395 3.14 -7.26 -13.18
CA PRO A 395 4.58 -7.50 -13.33
C PRO A 395 5.42 -6.23 -13.55
N VAL A 396 6.55 -6.09 -12.83
CA VAL A 396 7.48 -4.94 -12.92
C VAL A 396 8.94 -5.36 -12.70
N VAL A 397 9.87 -4.75 -13.45
CA VAL A 397 11.32 -4.86 -13.19
C VAL A 397 11.75 -3.75 -12.23
N VAL A 398 12.36 -4.13 -11.10
CA VAL A 398 12.87 -3.20 -10.09
C VAL A 398 14.39 -3.21 -10.11
N VAL A 399 14.98 -2.10 -10.53
CA VAL A 399 16.42 -1.92 -10.61
C VAL A 399 16.92 -1.21 -9.37
N VAL A 400 17.88 -1.83 -8.69
CA VAL A 400 18.65 -1.20 -7.60
C VAL A 400 20.07 -1.01 -8.11
N ASP A 401 20.39 0.20 -8.57
CA ASP A 401 21.75 0.55 -8.98
C ASP A 401 22.64 0.82 -7.76
N GLU A 402 23.94 0.58 -7.90
CA GLU A 402 24.92 0.64 -6.81
C GLU A 402 24.40 -0.07 -5.55
N ALA A 403 23.93 -1.30 -5.69
CA ALA A 403 23.29 -2.06 -4.62
C ALA A 403 24.20 -2.20 -3.37
N ASP A 404 25.53 -2.19 -3.54
CA ASP A 404 26.49 -2.15 -2.42
C ASP A 404 26.47 -0.83 -1.66
N ALA A 405 26.19 0.31 -2.32
CA ALA A 405 26.06 1.60 -1.64
C ALA A 405 24.67 1.79 -1.03
N ALA A 406 23.63 1.34 -1.75
CA ALA A 406 22.23 1.46 -1.34
C ALA A 406 21.84 0.48 -0.23
N LEU A 407 22.34 -0.77 -0.29
CA LEU A 407 21.96 -1.87 0.60
C LEU A 407 23.14 -2.41 1.43
N GLY A 408 24.37 -1.96 1.19
CA GLY A 408 25.53 -2.40 1.94
C GLY A 408 25.66 -1.72 3.30
N SER A 409 26.00 -2.53 4.30
CA SER A 409 26.40 -2.09 5.63
C SER A 409 27.75 -1.39 5.55
N ARG A 410 27.78 -0.10 5.90
CA ARG A 410 29.02 0.51 6.39
C ARG A 410 28.84 0.76 7.87
N GLU A 411 29.75 0.17 8.63
CA GLU A 411 30.02 0.30 10.07
C GLU A 411 30.28 1.76 10.48
N GLN A 412 29.39 2.70 10.15
CA GLN A 412 29.43 4.04 10.71
C GLN A 412 28.57 4.05 11.97
N GLU A 413 29.28 4.03 13.10
CA GLU A 413 28.78 4.36 14.43
C GLU A 413 27.92 5.63 14.37
N GLY A 414 26.60 5.47 14.54
CA GLY A 414 25.68 6.61 14.68
C GLY A 414 24.25 6.36 14.17
N ASP A 415 24.04 5.52 13.15
CA ASP A 415 22.75 5.41 12.44
C ASP A 415 22.29 3.94 12.18
N SER A 416 22.78 3.01 13.01
CA SER A 416 22.72 1.55 12.74
C SER A 416 21.32 0.92 12.76
N GLY A 417 20.34 1.56 13.40
CA GLY A 417 18.97 1.04 13.52
C GLY A 417 18.14 1.19 12.23
N THR A 418 18.07 2.39 11.68
CA THR A 418 17.18 2.68 10.54
C THR A 418 17.65 1.99 9.26
N SER A 419 18.96 2.02 9.00
CA SER A 419 19.54 1.40 7.80
C SER A 419 19.37 -0.12 7.79
N SER A 420 19.40 -0.77 8.95
CA SER A 420 19.22 -2.23 9.05
C SER A 420 17.76 -2.66 8.87
N ARG A 421 16.78 -1.87 9.36
CA ARG A 421 15.36 -2.14 9.14
C ARG A 421 14.95 -1.97 7.68
N VAL A 422 15.37 -0.87 7.03
CA VAL A 422 15.13 -0.62 5.60
C VAL A 422 15.67 -1.77 4.74
N PHE A 423 16.88 -2.25 5.06
CA PHE A 423 17.45 -3.43 4.41
C PHE A 423 16.59 -4.67 4.64
N GLY A 424 16.17 -4.92 5.88
CA GLY A 424 15.30 -6.04 6.25
C GLY A 424 13.99 -6.06 5.45
N MET A 425 13.37 -4.90 5.25
CA MET A 425 12.14 -4.77 4.45
C MET A 425 12.35 -5.14 2.98
N ILE A 426 13.41 -4.65 2.34
CA ILE A 426 13.74 -5.01 0.94
C ILE A 426 14.05 -6.51 0.84
N ALA A 427 14.86 -7.03 1.76
CA ALA A 427 15.25 -8.43 1.79
C ALA A 427 14.06 -9.37 2.08
N ALA A 428 13.07 -8.94 2.87
CA ALA A 428 11.82 -9.64 3.09
C ALA A 428 10.95 -9.63 1.83
N GLN A 429 10.78 -8.46 1.20
CA GLN A 429 10.02 -8.32 -0.04
C GLN A 429 10.62 -9.15 -1.20
N MET A 430 11.95 -9.20 -1.31
CA MET A 430 12.65 -10.05 -2.28
C MET A 430 12.46 -11.54 -2.01
N GLY A 431 12.31 -11.93 -0.74
CA GLY A 431 12.17 -13.32 -0.31
C GLY A 431 10.76 -13.89 -0.41
N ASP A 432 9.76 -13.03 -0.56
CA ASP A 432 8.36 -13.43 -0.55
C ASP A 432 7.91 -13.99 -1.91
N THR A 433 7.72 -15.30 -1.94
CA THR A 433 7.33 -16.07 -3.13
C THR A 433 5.98 -15.67 -3.73
N GLN A 434 5.11 -14.99 -2.98
CA GLN A 434 3.84 -14.46 -3.51
C GLN A 434 4.07 -13.41 -4.62
N TYR A 435 5.25 -12.79 -4.65
CA TYR A 435 5.63 -11.81 -5.66
C TYR A 435 6.54 -12.38 -6.75
N ARG A 436 6.79 -13.70 -6.77
CA ARG A 436 7.60 -14.34 -7.82
C ARG A 436 7.02 -14.03 -9.20
N GLY A 437 7.85 -13.53 -10.10
CA GLY A 437 7.45 -13.08 -11.44
C GLY A 437 6.58 -11.81 -11.48
N ARG A 438 6.01 -11.37 -10.35
CA ARG A 438 5.30 -10.08 -10.23
C ARG A 438 6.27 -8.93 -9.96
N ILE A 439 7.31 -9.17 -9.16
CA ILE A 439 8.39 -8.22 -8.91
C ILE A 439 9.70 -8.90 -9.27
N ILE A 440 10.37 -8.39 -10.31
CA ILE A 440 11.64 -8.91 -10.79
C ILE A 440 12.75 -7.99 -10.31
N TRP A 441 13.49 -8.43 -9.30
CA TRP A 441 14.59 -7.65 -8.73
C TRP A 441 15.85 -7.75 -9.58
N MET A 442 16.47 -6.61 -9.89
CA MET A 442 17.76 -6.53 -10.56
C MET A 442 18.71 -5.67 -9.75
N LEU A 443 19.59 -6.32 -8.99
CA LEU A 443 20.62 -5.66 -8.20
C LEU A 443 21.86 -5.45 -9.07
N LEU A 444 22.32 -4.20 -9.20
CA LEU A 444 23.48 -3.85 -10.00
C LEU A 444 24.63 -3.43 -9.09
N THR A 445 25.82 -3.98 -9.26
CA THR A 445 26.99 -3.55 -8.47
C THR A 445 28.30 -3.77 -9.21
N ALA A 446 29.28 -2.91 -8.94
CA ALA A 446 30.67 -3.13 -9.33
C ALA A 446 31.47 -3.90 -8.27
N ARG A 447 30.95 -3.98 -7.04
CA ARG A 447 31.58 -4.60 -5.87
C ARG A 447 30.65 -5.64 -5.26
N PRO A 448 30.47 -6.80 -5.92
CA PRO A 448 29.65 -7.86 -5.38
C PRO A 448 30.14 -8.30 -4.02
N ASP A 449 31.43 -8.20 -3.71
CA ASP A 449 32.04 -8.51 -2.40
C ASP A 449 31.41 -7.74 -1.23
N LEU A 450 31.05 -6.47 -1.41
CA LEU A 450 30.47 -5.62 -0.36
C LEU A 450 28.98 -5.82 -0.14
N LEU A 451 28.29 -6.51 -1.05
CA LEU A 451 26.87 -6.78 -0.92
C LEU A 451 26.63 -7.86 0.15
N PRO A 452 25.68 -7.69 1.09
CA PRO A 452 25.40 -8.69 2.11
C PRO A 452 25.04 -10.06 1.50
N ILE A 453 25.57 -11.13 2.10
CA ILE A 453 25.31 -12.53 1.68
C ILE A 453 23.82 -12.81 1.64
N ASP A 454 23.09 -12.21 2.59
CA ASP A 454 21.65 -12.33 2.69
C ASP A 454 20.90 -11.93 1.41
N LEU A 455 21.36 -10.94 0.64
CA LEU A 455 20.69 -10.57 -0.61
C LEU A 455 21.04 -11.52 -1.77
N LYS A 456 22.20 -12.16 -1.72
CA LYS A 456 22.75 -13.01 -2.80
C LYS A 456 22.25 -14.45 -2.78
N ARG A 457 21.67 -14.88 -1.66
CA ARG A 457 21.27 -16.28 -1.45
C ARG A 457 20.04 -16.65 -2.29
N GLN A 458 19.83 -17.95 -2.46
CA GLN A 458 18.64 -18.49 -3.12
C GLN A 458 17.34 -17.95 -2.52
N GLY A 459 16.36 -17.69 -3.38
CA GLY A 459 15.10 -17.05 -2.99
C GLY A 459 15.18 -15.51 -2.91
N ARG A 460 16.31 -14.88 -3.26
CA ARG A 460 16.46 -13.42 -3.41
C ARG A 460 17.15 -13.11 -4.74
N ALA A 461 18.35 -12.52 -4.75
CA ALA A 461 19.14 -12.36 -5.98
C ALA A 461 19.93 -13.64 -6.27
N GLU A 462 19.23 -14.65 -6.77
CA GLU A 462 19.75 -16.01 -6.91
C GLU A 462 20.54 -16.25 -8.21
N VAL A 463 20.23 -15.52 -9.28
CA VAL A 463 20.96 -15.63 -10.56
C VAL A 463 22.02 -14.55 -10.61
N HIS A 464 23.29 -14.94 -10.66
CA HIS A 464 24.42 -14.00 -10.73
C HIS A 464 24.96 -13.95 -12.15
N ILE A 465 24.94 -12.76 -12.74
CA ILE A 465 25.36 -12.53 -14.13
C ILE A 465 26.57 -11.58 -14.11
N PRO A 466 27.78 -12.11 -14.35
CA PRO A 466 28.97 -11.29 -14.50
C PRO A 466 29.02 -10.66 -15.90
N LEU A 467 29.24 -9.34 -15.96
CA LEU A 467 29.43 -8.57 -17.18
C LEU A 467 30.87 -8.06 -17.27
N PHE A 468 31.53 -8.36 -18.37
CA PHE A 468 32.88 -7.94 -18.70
C PHE A 468 32.89 -7.01 -19.91
N TYR A 469 34.02 -6.34 -20.17
CA TYR A 469 34.17 -5.56 -21.38
C TYR A 469 34.21 -6.48 -22.61
N PRO A 470 33.67 -6.05 -23.76
CA PRO A 470 33.84 -6.79 -25.01
C PRO A 470 35.32 -6.82 -25.37
N THR A 471 35.88 -8.01 -25.57
CA THR A 471 37.28 -8.21 -25.97
C THR A 471 37.41 -8.63 -27.43
N ASP A 472 36.34 -9.17 -28.01
CA ASP A 472 36.30 -9.59 -29.40
C ASP A 472 36.13 -8.40 -30.34
N GLU A 473 36.89 -8.37 -31.44
CA GLU A 473 36.88 -7.25 -32.37
C GLU A 473 35.51 -7.09 -33.06
N ASN A 474 34.84 -8.21 -33.33
CA ASN A 474 33.50 -8.18 -33.93
C ASN A 474 32.45 -7.69 -32.92
N GLU A 475 32.53 -8.07 -31.63
CA GLU A 475 31.71 -7.46 -30.58
C GLU A 475 31.93 -5.94 -30.49
N ILE A 476 33.18 -5.47 -30.50
CA ILE A 476 33.49 -4.03 -30.47
C ILE A 476 32.87 -3.30 -31.68
N ARG A 477 33.00 -3.86 -32.89
CA ARG A 477 32.39 -3.28 -34.10
C ARG A 477 30.87 -3.22 -33.98
N GLN A 478 30.23 -4.30 -33.53
CA GLN A 478 28.78 -4.32 -33.31
C GLN A 478 28.34 -3.29 -32.27
N MET A 479 29.14 -3.08 -31.23
CA MET A 479 28.88 -2.06 -30.21
C MET A 479 28.82 -0.66 -30.81
N PHE A 480 29.75 -0.30 -31.71
CA PHE A 480 29.71 0.99 -32.41
C PHE A 480 28.45 1.16 -33.27
N VAL A 481 28.05 0.11 -34.00
CA VAL A 481 26.84 0.15 -34.84
C VAL A 481 25.59 0.35 -34.00
N ILE A 482 25.46 -0.36 -32.88
CA ILE A 482 24.32 -0.25 -31.97
C ILE A 482 24.29 1.12 -31.29
N MET A 483 25.44 1.64 -30.82
CA MET A 483 25.53 2.98 -30.25
C MET A 483 25.14 4.06 -31.25
N ALA A 484 25.57 3.93 -32.51
CA ALA A 484 25.18 4.85 -33.57
C ALA A 484 23.66 4.84 -33.82
N ARG A 485 23.05 3.65 -33.91
CA ARG A 485 21.58 3.52 -34.05
C ARG A 485 20.85 4.17 -32.88
N LYS A 486 21.33 3.98 -31.65
CA LYS A 486 20.75 4.59 -30.44
C LYS A 486 20.80 6.12 -30.48
N LEU A 487 21.84 6.69 -31.09
CA LEU A 487 22.02 8.13 -31.28
C LEU A 487 21.34 8.68 -32.55
N GLY A 488 20.66 7.84 -33.33
CA GLY A 488 20.01 8.25 -34.59
C GLY A 488 20.96 8.38 -35.79
N SER A 489 22.20 7.91 -35.66
CA SER A 489 23.23 7.95 -36.70
C SER A 489 23.36 6.61 -37.41
N LYS A 490 23.70 6.62 -38.70
CA LYS A 490 24.05 5.42 -39.47
C LYS A 490 25.56 5.37 -39.63
N VAL A 491 26.18 4.29 -39.16
CA VAL A 491 27.58 3.98 -39.43
C VAL A 491 27.61 2.95 -40.56
N ALA A 492 28.36 3.23 -41.63
CA ALA A 492 28.64 2.25 -42.66
C ALA A 492 29.55 1.17 -42.06
N LEU A 493 29.11 -0.08 -42.13
CA LEU A 493 29.85 -1.26 -41.64
C LEU A 493 31.04 -1.58 -42.54
#